data_AF-A0A2H0PBL3-F1
#
_entry.id   AF-A0A2H0PBL3-F1
#
_cell.length_a   1.000
_cell.length_b   1.000
_cell.length_c   1.000
_cell.angle_alpha   90.00
_cell.angle_beta   90.00
_cell.angle_gamma   90.00
#
_symmetry.space_group_name_H-M   'P 1'
#
loop_
_entity.id
_entity.type
_entity.pdbx_description
1 polymer ?
#
loop_
_entity_poly.entity_id
_entity_poly.type
_entity_poly.pdbx_seq_one_letter_code
_entity_poly.pdbx_strand_id
1 'polypeptide(L)'
;EGWRKKIFTLTSLGWSGSHRTWQHYEMVYLLLAGLATPLVFSVHTIVSFDFATSVIPGWHATIFPPYFVCGAIFSGFAMVLTLMIIARKVMKFEGYITLRHIDAMCKVVLLTSMIVGMAYSTELLISYYSSNLYERFAFINRIKGPFAGFYWMMVFCNVLVPQALWFEKIRRDVRVVFVLSLLINVGMWLERFVIITISLTRDYLPSSWTGYTPTYVEAGTLIGSFGLFFTCFLLFCRVLPMIAVSEVKGVLSYARNNDKERRHED
;
A
#
# COMPACT_ATOMS: atom_id res chain seq x y z
N GLU A 1 22.01 32.70 9.17
CA GLU A 1 22.15 31.22 9.34
C GLU A 1 21.72 30.67 10.72
N GLY A 2 21.30 31.50 11.69
CA GLY A 2 21.10 31.04 13.08
C GLY A 2 19.82 30.24 13.38
N TRP A 3 18.69 30.49 12.71
CA TRP A 3 17.41 29.88 13.10
C TRP A 3 17.28 28.41 12.66
N ARG A 4 17.72 28.07 11.44
CA ARG A 4 17.73 26.67 10.96
C ARG A 4 18.63 25.80 11.81
N LYS A 5 19.84 26.29 12.14
CA LYS A 5 20.77 25.60 13.03
C LYS A 5 20.15 25.35 14.41
N LYS A 6 19.50 26.36 15.01
CA LYS A 6 18.80 26.21 16.31
C LYS A 6 17.71 25.13 16.25
N ILE A 7 16.89 25.11 15.21
CA ILE A 7 15.85 24.09 15.04
C ILE A 7 16.50 22.70 14.95
N PHE A 8 17.47 22.51 14.06
CA PHE A 8 18.12 21.21 13.91
C PHE A 8 18.84 20.75 15.18
N THR A 9 19.52 21.65 15.90
CA THR A 9 20.18 21.36 17.18
C THR A 9 19.17 20.95 18.24
N LEU A 10 18.01 21.58 18.29
CA LEU A 10 16.92 21.21 19.21
C LEU A 10 16.36 19.82 18.83
N THR A 11 16.02 19.60 17.56
CA THR A 11 15.43 18.34 17.09
C THR A 11 16.40 17.16 17.12
N SER A 12 17.71 17.41 17.07
CA SER A 12 18.72 16.36 17.18
C SER A 12 18.93 15.85 18.61
N LEU A 13 18.30 16.48 19.62
CA LEU A 13 18.37 16.09 21.03
C LEU A 13 19.80 15.86 21.54
N GLY A 14 20.76 16.63 21.03
CA GLY A 14 22.18 16.49 21.39
C GLY A 14 22.87 15.20 20.91
N TRP A 15 22.40 14.57 19.83
CA TRP A 15 23.01 13.36 19.27
C TRP A 15 24.52 13.51 19.03
N SER A 16 25.33 12.76 19.80
CA SER A 16 26.80 12.84 19.78
C SER A 16 27.46 11.73 18.94
N GLY A 17 26.70 10.74 18.48
CA GLY A 17 27.24 9.60 17.72
C GLY A 17 28.17 8.68 18.51
N SER A 18 28.12 8.71 19.85
CA SER A 18 28.94 7.86 20.71
C SER A 18 28.63 6.37 20.52
N HIS A 19 29.60 5.49 20.79
CA HIS A 19 29.39 4.03 20.67
C HIS A 19 28.21 3.53 21.53
N ARG A 20 28.09 4.03 22.78
CA ARG A 20 26.98 3.71 23.67
C ARG A 20 25.63 4.14 23.09
N THR A 21 25.57 5.35 22.51
CA THR A 21 24.36 5.87 21.88
C THR A 21 23.93 5.00 20.69
N TRP A 22 24.87 4.55 19.86
CA TRP A 22 24.60 3.65 18.74
C TRP A 22 24.09 2.27 19.18
N GLN A 23 24.73 1.66 20.19
CA GLN A 23 24.27 0.38 20.73
C GLN A 23 22.82 0.43 21.23
N HIS A 24 22.46 1.50 21.97
CA HIS A 24 21.08 1.68 22.42
C HIS A 24 20.13 1.96 21.26
N TYR A 25 20.55 2.77 20.28
CA TYR A 25 19.74 3.08 19.11
C TYR A 25 19.39 1.83 18.29
N GLU A 26 20.37 0.97 18.01
CA GLU A 26 20.14 -0.27 17.26
C GLU A 26 19.20 -1.23 18.00
N MET A 27 19.36 -1.38 19.32
CA MET A 27 18.45 -2.18 20.14
C MET A 27 17.02 -1.63 20.12
N VAL A 28 16.86 -0.31 20.27
CA VAL A 28 15.53 0.33 20.19
C VAL A 28 14.94 0.21 18.80
N TYR A 29 15.74 0.38 17.74
CA TYR A 29 15.31 0.23 16.35
C TYR A 29 14.78 -1.19 16.09
N LEU A 30 15.48 -2.22 16.56
CA LEU A 30 15.07 -3.62 16.44
C LEU A 30 13.79 -3.90 17.23
N LEU A 31 13.69 -3.41 18.48
CA LEU A 31 12.49 -3.57 19.30
C LEU A 31 11.29 -2.88 18.65
N LEU A 32 11.45 -1.64 18.16
CA LEU A 32 10.38 -0.92 17.48
C LEU A 32 9.98 -1.61 16.18
N ALA A 33 10.92 -2.14 15.40
CA ALA A 33 10.60 -2.92 14.20
C ALA A 33 9.80 -4.20 14.55
N GLY A 34 10.21 -4.89 15.62
CA GLY A 34 9.53 -6.08 16.14
C GLY A 34 8.13 -5.79 16.68
N LEU A 35 7.91 -4.64 17.32
CA LEU A 35 6.60 -4.21 17.83
C LEU A 35 5.70 -3.62 16.74
N ALA A 36 6.26 -2.84 15.82
CA ALA A 36 5.53 -2.21 14.74
C ALA A 36 4.99 -3.23 13.74
N THR A 37 5.70 -4.34 13.52
CA THR A 37 5.24 -5.37 12.57
C THR A 37 3.87 -5.94 12.97
N PRO A 38 3.68 -6.56 14.16
CA PRO A 38 2.36 -7.00 14.62
C PRO A 38 1.32 -5.87 14.69
N LEU A 39 1.75 -4.66 15.04
CA LEU A 39 0.86 -3.50 15.09
C LEU A 39 0.28 -3.16 13.71
N VAL A 40 1.07 -3.20 12.65
CA VAL A 40 0.58 -2.94 11.28
C VAL A 40 -0.45 -4.01 10.87
N PHE A 41 -0.20 -5.28 11.21
CA PHE A 41 -1.17 -6.36 10.98
C PHE A 41 -2.45 -6.14 11.79
N SER A 42 -2.35 -5.73 13.05
CA SER A 42 -3.52 -5.54 13.92
C SER A 42 -4.36 -4.34 13.53
N VAL A 43 -3.76 -3.19 13.18
CA VAL A 43 -4.50 -1.98 12.79
C VAL A 43 -5.39 -2.23 11.57
N HIS A 44 -4.85 -2.85 10.52
CA HIS A 44 -5.66 -3.17 9.34
C HIS A 44 -6.66 -4.31 9.58
N THR A 45 -6.35 -5.23 10.50
CA THR A 45 -7.31 -6.26 10.96
C THR A 45 -8.48 -5.62 11.72
N ILE A 46 -8.23 -4.64 12.59
CA ILE A 46 -9.29 -3.95 13.34
C ILE A 46 -10.21 -3.18 12.39
N VAL A 47 -9.65 -2.42 11.45
CA VAL A 47 -10.45 -1.73 10.41
C VAL A 47 -11.26 -2.75 9.58
N SER A 48 -10.70 -3.93 9.35
CA SER A 48 -11.41 -5.00 8.67
C SER A 48 -12.55 -5.59 9.50
N PHE A 49 -12.44 -5.61 10.83
CA PHE A 49 -13.48 -6.13 11.71
C PHE A 49 -14.74 -5.29 11.73
N ASP A 50 -14.64 -3.98 11.47
CA ASP A 50 -15.81 -3.10 11.31
C ASP A 50 -16.78 -3.61 10.23
N PHE A 51 -16.25 -4.32 9.21
CA PHE A 51 -17.06 -4.99 8.19
C PHE A 51 -17.31 -6.46 8.54
N ALA A 52 -16.24 -7.22 8.85
CA ALA A 52 -16.30 -8.67 8.99
C ALA A 52 -17.23 -9.15 10.11
N THR A 53 -17.39 -8.35 11.16
CA THR A 53 -18.25 -8.67 12.32
C THR A 53 -19.71 -8.23 12.12
N SER A 54 -20.01 -7.51 11.03
CA SER A 54 -21.38 -7.16 10.65
C SER A 54 -22.16 -8.39 10.20
N VAL A 55 -23.49 -8.26 10.17
CA VAL A 55 -24.42 -9.28 9.67
C VAL A 55 -24.79 -9.06 8.20
N ILE A 56 -24.22 -8.07 7.53
CA ILE A 56 -24.55 -7.73 6.14
C ILE A 56 -23.97 -8.78 5.17
N PRO A 57 -24.77 -9.26 4.19
CA PRO A 57 -24.30 -10.25 3.22
C PRO A 57 -23.18 -9.66 2.36
N GLY A 58 -22.11 -10.42 2.18
CA GLY A 58 -20.89 -9.96 1.51
C GLY A 58 -19.95 -9.10 2.37
N TRP A 59 -20.29 -8.78 3.62
CA TRP A 59 -19.36 -8.27 4.63
C TRP A 59 -19.01 -9.33 5.67
N HIS A 60 -19.96 -10.19 6.04
CA HIS A 60 -19.77 -11.23 7.03
C HIS A 60 -18.87 -12.37 6.51
N ALA A 61 -17.55 -12.13 6.51
CA ALA A 61 -16.56 -13.05 5.98
C ALA A 61 -15.31 -13.13 6.87
N THR A 62 -14.87 -14.34 7.16
CA THR A 62 -13.69 -14.61 8.01
C THR A 62 -12.36 -14.35 7.31
N ILE A 63 -12.35 -14.27 5.97
CA ILE A 63 -11.15 -14.01 5.18
C ILE A 63 -10.76 -12.53 5.17
N PHE A 64 -11.65 -11.63 5.61
CA PHE A 64 -11.46 -10.19 5.53
C PHE A 64 -10.20 -9.66 6.23
N PRO A 65 -9.89 -10.04 7.48
CA PRO A 65 -8.71 -9.52 8.17
C PRO A 65 -7.38 -9.73 7.43
N PRO A 66 -6.97 -10.96 7.05
CA PRO A 66 -5.73 -11.15 6.30
C PRO A 66 -5.78 -10.53 4.90
N TYR A 67 -6.96 -10.51 4.27
CA TYR A 67 -7.17 -9.89 2.96
C TYR A 67 -6.96 -8.37 2.99
N PHE A 68 -7.54 -7.67 3.98
CA PHE A 68 -7.38 -6.21 4.13
C PHE A 68 -5.93 -5.82 4.41
N VAL A 69 -5.21 -6.63 5.19
CA VAL A 69 -3.77 -6.42 5.41
C VAL A 69 -3.00 -6.58 4.10
N CYS A 70 -3.25 -7.65 3.33
CA CYS A 70 -2.58 -7.85 2.03
C CYS A 70 -2.90 -6.72 1.05
N GLY A 71 -4.15 -6.26 1.02
CA GLY A 71 -4.57 -5.09 0.24
C GLY A 71 -3.85 -3.81 0.66
N ALA A 72 -3.66 -3.58 1.97
CA ALA A 72 -2.93 -2.42 2.48
C ALA A 72 -1.45 -2.43 2.07
N ILE A 73 -0.80 -3.60 2.10
CA ILE A 73 0.57 -3.74 1.60
C ILE A 73 0.60 -3.47 0.09
N PHE A 74 -0.34 -4.04 -0.66
CA PHE A 74 -0.41 -3.89 -2.12
C PHE A 74 -0.59 -2.42 -2.55
N SER A 75 -1.57 -1.70 -1.99
CA SER A 75 -1.80 -0.27 -2.28
C SER A 75 -0.67 0.62 -1.73
N GLY A 76 -0.16 0.31 -0.54
CA GLY A 76 0.94 1.04 0.09
C GLY A 76 2.20 1.02 -0.77
N PHE A 77 2.63 -0.16 -1.23
CA PHE A 77 3.78 -0.28 -2.12
C PHE A 77 3.54 0.40 -3.48
N ALA A 78 2.32 0.36 -4.02
CA ALA A 78 1.99 1.08 -5.25
C ALA A 78 2.08 2.62 -5.06
N MET A 79 1.59 3.15 -3.95
CA MET A 79 1.75 4.58 -3.63
C MET A 79 3.22 4.96 -3.43
N VAL A 80 4.00 4.15 -2.69
CA VAL A 80 5.44 4.39 -2.52
C VAL A 80 6.16 4.37 -3.85
N LEU A 81 5.87 3.41 -4.75
CA LEU A 81 6.44 3.37 -6.10
C LEU A 81 6.14 4.67 -6.87
N THR A 82 4.89 5.13 -6.83
CA THR A 82 4.46 6.37 -7.51
C THR A 82 5.27 7.57 -7.04
N LEU A 83 5.36 7.78 -5.73
CA LEU A 83 6.08 8.91 -5.13
C LEU A 83 7.60 8.79 -5.30
N MET A 84 8.14 7.58 -5.11
CA MET A 84 9.56 7.30 -5.23
C MET A 84 10.07 7.51 -6.65
N ILE A 85 9.30 7.14 -7.67
CA ILE A 85 9.68 7.35 -9.08
C ILE A 85 9.75 8.85 -9.40
N ILE A 86 8.77 9.64 -8.95
CA ILE A 86 8.77 11.10 -9.10
C ILE A 86 9.96 11.71 -8.36
N ALA A 87 10.11 11.38 -7.08
CA ALA A 87 11.19 11.84 -6.20
C ALA A 87 12.58 11.53 -6.79
N ARG A 88 12.76 10.31 -7.33
CA ARG A 88 13.99 9.85 -7.97
C ARG A 88 14.42 10.77 -9.12
N LYS A 89 13.47 11.22 -9.95
CA LYS A 89 13.75 12.10 -11.10
C LYS A 89 13.90 13.57 -10.70
N VAL A 90 12.98 14.10 -9.90
CA VAL A 90 12.96 15.52 -9.51
C VAL A 90 14.15 15.88 -8.62
N MET A 91 14.49 15.02 -7.65
CA MET A 91 15.60 15.26 -6.72
C MET A 91 16.92 14.61 -7.16
N LYS A 92 16.98 14.02 -8.36
CA LYS A 92 18.17 13.38 -8.95
C LYS A 92 18.78 12.26 -8.08
N PHE A 93 17.94 11.48 -7.39
CA PHE A 93 18.38 10.35 -6.55
C PHE A 93 18.61 9.03 -7.32
N GLU A 94 18.92 9.11 -8.61
CA GLU A 94 19.07 7.94 -9.48
C GLU A 94 20.19 6.98 -9.06
N GLY A 95 21.25 7.52 -8.43
CA GLY A 95 22.37 6.74 -7.90
C GLY A 95 22.07 6.03 -6.58
N TYR A 96 21.08 6.49 -5.81
CA TYR A 96 20.66 5.84 -4.56
C TYR A 96 19.49 4.89 -4.80
N ILE A 97 18.46 5.37 -5.49
CA ILE A 97 17.26 4.60 -5.84
C ILE A 97 17.51 3.91 -7.19
N THR A 98 18.20 2.78 -7.13
CA THR A 98 18.52 1.98 -8.32
C THR A 98 17.31 1.20 -8.84
N LEU A 99 17.38 0.72 -10.08
CA LEU A 99 16.34 -0.14 -10.67
C LEU A 99 16.12 -1.45 -9.88
N ARG A 100 17.11 -1.90 -9.11
CA ARG A 100 16.98 -3.09 -8.25
C ARG A 100 15.94 -2.87 -7.14
N HIS A 101 15.86 -1.67 -6.57
CA HIS A 101 14.84 -1.33 -5.58
C HIS A 101 13.44 -1.37 -6.19
N ILE A 102 13.27 -0.78 -7.37
CA ILE A 102 11.99 -0.79 -8.10
C ILE A 102 11.58 -2.23 -8.44
N ASP A 103 12.50 -3.06 -8.95
CA ASP A 103 12.23 -4.47 -9.28
C ASP A 103 11.82 -5.28 -8.05
N ALA A 104 12.53 -5.12 -6.92
CA ALA A 104 12.20 -5.79 -5.67
C ALA A 104 10.82 -5.40 -5.14
N MET A 105 10.49 -4.09 -5.17
CA MET A 105 9.17 -3.61 -4.79
C MET A 105 8.06 -4.15 -5.72
N CYS A 106 8.31 -4.20 -7.03
CA CYS A 106 7.35 -4.77 -7.98
C CYS A 106 7.05 -6.25 -7.71
N LYS A 107 8.03 -7.04 -7.25
CA LYS A 107 7.81 -8.43 -6.85
C LYS A 107 6.91 -8.55 -5.62
N VAL A 108 7.05 -7.65 -4.64
CA VAL A 108 6.16 -7.59 -3.46
C VAL A 108 4.74 -7.22 -3.87
N VAL A 109 4.59 -6.25 -4.77
CA VAL A 109 3.29 -5.86 -5.35
C VAL A 109 2.64 -7.03 -6.10
N LEU A 110 3.43 -7.76 -6.89
CA LEU A 110 2.94 -8.94 -7.61
C LEU A 110 2.48 -10.04 -6.64
N LEU A 111 3.27 -10.34 -5.60
CA LEU A 111 2.92 -11.34 -4.58
C LEU A 111 1.60 -10.99 -3.89
N THR A 112 1.47 -9.75 -3.43
CA THR A 112 0.28 -9.31 -2.72
C THR A 112 -0.96 -9.24 -3.62
N SER A 113 -0.81 -8.85 -4.90
CA SER A 113 -1.87 -8.95 -5.90
C SER A 113 -2.38 -10.38 -6.08
N MET A 114 -1.50 -11.38 -6.12
CA MET A 114 -1.90 -12.78 -6.23
C MET A 114 -2.69 -13.25 -5.00
N ILE A 115 -2.30 -12.83 -3.80
CA ILE A 115 -3.03 -13.14 -2.56
C ILE A 115 -4.41 -12.48 -2.57
N VAL A 116 -4.50 -11.21 -2.99
CA VAL A 116 -5.77 -10.49 -3.15
C VAL A 116 -6.67 -11.17 -4.19
N GLY A 117 -6.11 -11.58 -5.34
CA GLY A 117 -6.85 -12.31 -6.38
C GLY A 117 -7.34 -13.69 -5.92
N MET A 118 -6.55 -14.38 -5.08
CA MET A 118 -6.97 -15.61 -4.41
C MET A 118 -8.15 -15.35 -3.47
N ALA A 119 -8.12 -14.27 -2.68
CA ALA A 119 -9.22 -13.91 -1.80
C ALA A 119 -10.52 -13.63 -2.59
N TYR A 120 -10.46 -12.87 -3.68
CA TYR A 120 -11.63 -12.65 -4.56
C TYR A 120 -12.19 -13.95 -5.12
N SER A 121 -11.30 -14.86 -5.56
CA SER A 121 -11.68 -16.17 -6.07
C SER A 121 -12.30 -17.05 -4.99
N THR A 122 -11.83 -16.91 -3.75
CA THR A 122 -12.36 -17.64 -2.59
C THR A 122 -13.75 -17.13 -2.21
N GLU A 123 -13.98 -15.82 -2.21
CA GLU A 123 -15.32 -15.24 -2.04
C GLU A 123 -16.29 -15.70 -3.13
N LEU A 124 -15.86 -15.72 -4.39
CA LEU A 124 -16.61 -16.27 -5.52
C LEU A 124 -17.04 -17.72 -5.27
N LEU A 125 -16.08 -18.57 -4.91
CA LEU A 125 -16.31 -19.99 -4.69
C LEU A 125 -17.21 -20.24 -3.49
N ILE A 126 -16.98 -19.54 -2.37
CA ILE A 126 -17.78 -19.69 -1.15
C ILE A 126 -19.20 -19.17 -1.38
N SER A 127 -19.39 -18.04 -2.08
CA SER A 127 -20.73 -17.55 -2.41
C SER A 127 -21.50 -18.52 -3.31
N TYR A 128 -20.82 -19.18 -4.25
CA TYR A 128 -21.43 -20.23 -5.08
C TYR A 128 -21.72 -21.51 -4.29
N TYR A 129 -20.82 -21.91 -3.39
CA TYR A 129 -20.95 -23.10 -2.55
C TYR A 129 -21.99 -22.92 -1.44
N SER A 130 -22.15 -21.70 -0.93
CA SER A 130 -23.08 -21.36 0.14
C SER A 130 -24.53 -21.55 -0.33
N SER A 131 -25.34 -22.18 0.51
CA SER A 131 -26.78 -22.31 0.31
C SER A 131 -27.57 -21.04 0.65
N ASN A 132 -26.90 -20.00 1.16
CA ASN A 132 -27.54 -18.74 1.51
C ASN A 132 -27.86 -17.92 0.25
N LEU A 133 -29.15 -17.75 -0.02
CA LEU A 133 -29.66 -16.96 -1.16
C LEU A 133 -29.15 -15.52 -1.15
N TYR A 134 -28.98 -14.90 0.01
CA TYR A 134 -28.53 -13.52 0.13
C TYR A 134 -27.05 -13.35 -0.22
N GLU A 135 -26.19 -14.27 0.20
CA GLU A 135 -24.76 -14.28 -0.17
C GLU A 135 -24.56 -14.49 -1.67
N ARG A 136 -25.34 -15.42 -2.24
CA ARG A 136 -25.33 -15.67 -3.69
C ARG A 136 -25.86 -14.48 -4.47
N PHE A 137 -26.92 -13.84 -3.99
CA PHE A 137 -27.46 -12.63 -4.58
C PHE A 137 -26.48 -11.46 -4.51
N ALA A 138 -25.85 -11.22 -3.35
CA ALA A 138 -24.86 -10.16 -3.17
C ALA A 138 -23.71 -10.29 -4.18
N PHE A 139 -23.23 -11.52 -4.41
CA PHE A 139 -22.19 -11.77 -5.40
C PHE A 139 -22.67 -11.57 -6.84
N ILE A 140 -23.84 -12.08 -7.19
CA ILE A 140 -24.43 -11.85 -8.52
C ILE A 140 -24.64 -10.35 -8.76
N ASN A 141 -25.04 -9.60 -7.73
CA ASN A 141 -25.20 -8.15 -7.80
C ASN A 141 -23.86 -7.43 -8.01
N ARG A 142 -22.74 -7.94 -7.47
CA ARG A 142 -21.39 -7.42 -7.80
C ARG A 142 -21.04 -7.64 -9.27
N ILE A 143 -21.34 -8.81 -9.84
CA ILE A 143 -21.00 -9.15 -11.25
C ILE A 143 -21.90 -8.47 -12.27
N LYS A 144 -23.22 -8.43 -12.02
CA LYS A 144 -24.26 -8.07 -13.00
C LYS A 144 -25.15 -6.90 -12.56
N GLY A 145 -24.97 -6.38 -11.36
CA GLY A 145 -25.79 -5.29 -10.83
C GLY A 145 -25.44 -3.92 -11.40
N PRO A 146 -26.08 -2.86 -10.87
CA PRO A 146 -25.90 -1.48 -11.36
C PRO A 146 -24.45 -0.99 -11.29
N PHE A 147 -23.68 -1.48 -10.32
CA PHE A 147 -22.28 -1.13 -10.11
C PHE A 147 -21.28 -2.16 -10.68
N ALA A 148 -21.73 -3.08 -11.55
CA ALA A 148 -20.88 -4.11 -12.14
C ALA A 148 -19.63 -3.56 -12.84
N GLY A 149 -19.75 -2.40 -13.51
CA GLY A 149 -18.61 -1.75 -14.15
C GLY A 149 -17.46 -1.45 -13.18
N PHE A 150 -17.77 -1.02 -11.94
CA PHE A 150 -16.76 -0.77 -10.92
C PHE A 150 -16.12 -2.06 -10.41
N TYR A 151 -16.89 -3.14 -10.26
CA TYR A 151 -16.36 -4.45 -9.90
C TYR A 151 -15.39 -4.99 -10.96
N TRP A 152 -15.77 -4.94 -12.25
CA TRP A 152 -14.89 -5.40 -13.33
C TRP A 152 -13.64 -4.54 -13.49
N MET A 153 -13.76 -3.21 -13.31
CA MET A 153 -12.61 -2.31 -13.31
C MET A 153 -11.67 -2.61 -12.13
N MET A 154 -12.23 -2.88 -10.94
CA MET A 154 -11.45 -3.31 -9.77
C MET A 154 -10.69 -4.61 -10.05
N VAL A 155 -11.36 -5.65 -10.56
CA VAL A 155 -10.72 -6.93 -10.90
C VAL A 155 -9.61 -6.73 -11.96
N PHE A 156 -9.86 -5.92 -12.98
CA PHE A 156 -8.87 -5.58 -13.99
C PHE A 156 -7.63 -4.92 -13.37
N CYS A 157 -7.81 -3.87 -12.58
CA CYS A 157 -6.71 -3.11 -11.98
C CYS A 157 -5.94 -3.89 -10.89
N ASN A 158 -6.61 -4.72 -10.09
CA ASN A 158 -5.98 -5.38 -8.94
C ASN A 158 -5.46 -6.78 -9.26
N VAL A 159 -6.07 -7.47 -10.23
CA VAL A 159 -5.70 -8.85 -10.58
C VAL A 159 -4.94 -8.90 -11.89
N LEU A 160 -5.49 -8.32 -12.98
CA LEU A 160 -4.93 -8.47 -14.33
C LEU A 160 -3.71 -7.56 -14.56
N VAL A 161 -3.82 -6.27 -14.23
CA VAL A 161 -2.76 -5.28 -14.42
C VAL A 161 -1.45 -5.68 -13.73
N PRO A 162 -1.43 -6.16 -12.47
CA PRO A 162 -0.19 -6.57 -11.82
C PRO A 162 0.44 -7.82 -12.42
N GLN A 163 -0.29 -8.68 -13.16
CA GLN A 163 0.33 -9.83 -13.83
C GLN A 163 1.35 -9.41 -14.89
N ALA A 164 1.26 -8.19 -15.42
CA ALA A 164 2.30 -7.62 -16.27
C ALA A 164 3.66 -7.57 -15.56
N LEU A 165 3.69 -7.47 -14.23
CA LEU A 165 4.90 -7.47 -13.43
C LEU A 165 5.60 -8.84 -13.39
N TRP A 166 5.06 -9.92 -13.96
CA TRP A 166 5.83 -11.17 -14.16
C TRP A 166 7.00 -10.96 -15.13
N PHE A 167 6.82 -10.10 -16.12
CA PHE A 167 7.84 -9.85 -17.13
C PHE A 167 8.89 -8.89 -16.61
N GLU A 168 10.14 -9.35 -16.57
CA GLU A 168 11.27 -8.52 -16.12
C GLU A 168 11.45 -7.23 -16.96
N LYS A 169 11.15 -7.31 -18.26
CA LYS A 169 11.17 -6.14 -19.16
C LYS A 169 10.24 -5.03 -18.66
N ILE A 170 9.08 -5.40 -18.13
CA ILE A 170 8.08 -4.45 -17.61
C ILE A 170 8.53 -3.88 -16.26
N ARG A 171 9.03 -4.73 -15.35
CA ARG A 171 9.53 -4.28 -14.02
C ARG A 171 10.72 -3.32 -14.11
N ARG A 172 11.54 -3.44 -15.16
CA ARG A 172 12.71 -2.57 -15.38
C ARG A 172 12.37 -1.26 -16.10
N ASP A 173 11.18 -1.14 -16.71
CA ASP A 173 10.72 0.10 -17.32
C ASP A 173 9.99 0.99 -16.30
N VAL A 174 10.70 2.02 -15.84
CA VAL A 174 10.21 2.96 -14.82
C VAL A 174 8.91 3.67 -15.25
N ARG A 175 8.71 3.94 -16.54
CA ARG A 175 7.50 4.63 -17.02
C ARG A 175 6.29 3.71 -16.92
N VAL A 176 6.47 2.44 -17.31
CA VAL A 176 5.41 1.44 -17.22
C VAL A 176 5.07 1.16 -15.75
N VAL A 177 6.07 0.97 -14.89
CA VAL A 177 5.85 0.77 -13.45
C VAL A 177 5.07 1.94 -12.82
N PHE A 178 5.35 3.18 -13.23
CA PHE A 178 4.60 4.35 -12.76
C PHE A 178 3.12 4.33 -13.16
N VAL A 179 2.82 3.96 -14.41
CA VAL A 179 1.42 3.83 -14.86
C VAL A 179 0.72 2.67 -14.14
N LEU A 180 1.40 1.53 -13.98
CA LEU A 180 0.87 0.37 -13.25
C LEU A 180 0.56 0.73 -11.79
N SER A 181 1.44 1.48 -11.12
CA SER A 181 1.24 1.85 -9.72
C SER A 181 0.05 2.79 -9.51
N LEU A 182 -0.23 3.68 -10.48
CA LEU A 182 -1.43 4.51 -10.46
C LEU A 182 -2.70 3.68 -10.65
N LEU A 183 -2.71 2.77 -11.63
CA LEU A 183 -3.85 1.89 -11.89
C LEU A 183 -4.18 1.00 -10.68
N ILE A 184 -3.15 0.48 -10.01
CA ILE A 184 -3.31 -0.31 -8.77
C ILE A 184 -3.97 0.53 -7.67
N ASN A 185 -3.51 1.77 -7.44
CA ASN A 185 -4.12 2.63 -6.42
C ASN A 185 -5.59 2.95 -6.72
N VAL A 186 -5.93 3.18 -7.99
CA VAL A 186 -7.32 3.35 -8.43
C VAL A 186 -8.13 2.07 -8.18
N GLY A 187 -7.59 0.91 -8.54
CA GLY A 187 -8.24 -0.38 -8.31
C GLY A 187 -8.47 -0.66 -6.82
N MET A 188 -7.54 -0.30 -5.96
CA MET A 188 -7.65 -0.47 -4.51
C MET A 188 -8.65 0.48 -3.85
N TRP A 189 -8.78 1.69 -4.39
CA TRP A 189 -9.88 2.59 -4.01
C TRP A 189 -11.23 2.01 -4.44
N LEU A 190 -11.31 1.52 -5.68
CA LEU A 190 -12.51 0.85 -6.19
C LEU A 190 -12.87 -0.40 -5.37
N GLU A 191 -11.89 -1.14 -4.86
CA GLU A 191 -12.13 -2.29 -3.98
C GLU A 191 -12.91 -1.89 -2.73
N ARG A 192 -12.52 -0.79 -2.06
CA ARG A 192 -13.22 -0.33 -0.87
C ARG A 192 -14.60 0.22 -1.21
N PHE A 193 -14.72 0.95 -2.32
CA PHE A 193 -16.01 1.39 -2.83
C PHE A 193 -16.96 0.20 -3.13
N VAL A 194 -16.47 -0.83 -3.80
CA VAL A 194 -17.23 -2.04 -4.17
C VAL A 194 -17.70 -2.80 -2.93
N ILE A 195 -16.80 -3.04 -1.96
CA ILE A 195 -17.16 -3.75 -0.72
C ILE A 195 -18.27 -2.98 0.01
N ILE A 196 -18.11 -1.67 0.17
CA ILE A 196 -19.01 -0.86 1.00
C ILE A 196 -20.33 -0.60 0.27
N THR A 197 -20.27 0.04 -0.91
CA THR A 197 -21.46 0.56 -1.59
C THR A 197 -22.32 -0.56 -2.18
N ILE A 198 -21.74 -1.58 -2.80
CA ILE A 198 -22.56 -2.64 -3.44
C ILE A 198 -23.27 -3.49 -2.38
N SER A 199 -22.61 -3.78 -1.26
CA SER A 199 -23.20 -4.61 -0.19
C SER A 199 -24.27 -3.86 0.62
N LEU A 200 -24.23 -2.51 0.66
CA LEU A 200 -25.23 -1.68 1.36
C LEU A 200 -26.41 -1.25 0.47
N THR A 201 -26.20 -1.03 -0.82
CA THR A 201 -27.26 -0.56 -1.73
C THR A 201 -28.32 -1.62 -2.01
N ARG A 202 -27.94 -2.91 -1.91
CA ARG A 202 -28.85 -4.04 -2.02
C ARG A 202 -28.49 -5.13 -1.03
N ASP A 203 -29.23 -5.16 0.07
CA ASP A 203 -29.07 -6.10 1.17
C ASP A 203 -30.29 -7.05 1.28
N TYR A 204 -30.69 -7.42 2.51
CA TYR A 204 -31.78 -8.34 2.80
C TYR A 204 -33.15 -7.91 2.26
N LEU A 205 -33.54 -6.64 2.39
CA LEU A 205 -34.91 -6.19 2.07
C LEU A 205 -34.96 -5.44 0.74
N PRO A 206 -35.67 -5.96 -0.28
CA PRO A 206 -35.86 -5.25 -1.55
C PRO A 206 -36.48 -3.86 -1.43
N SER A 207 -37.30 -3.62 -0.40
CA SER A 207 -37.91 -2.32 -0.13
C SER A 207 -36.90 -1.22 0.25
N SER A 208 -35.72 -1.61 0.74
CA SER A 208 -34.66 -0.69 1.18
C SER A 208 -33.61 -0.45 0.09
N TRP A 209 -33.77 -1.07 -1.09
CA TRP A 209 -32.78 -0.95 -2.16
C TRP A 209 -32.74 0.47 -2.72
N THR A 210 -31.54 1.04 -2.77
CA THR A 210 -31.32 2.41 -3.21
C THR A 210 -30.07 2.53 -4.07
N GLY A 211 -29.98 3.61 -4.84
CA GLY A 211 -28.76 4.00 -5.54
C GLY A 211 -27.83 4.80 -4.62
N TYR A 212 -26.55 4.82 -4.98
CA TYR A 212 -25.57 5.74 -4.41
C TYR A 212 -24.96 6.57 -5.53
N THR A 213 -25.05 7.89 -5.40
CA THR A 213 -24.39 8.85 -6.28
C THR A 213 -23.64 9.85 -5.41
N PRO A 214 -22.30 9.93 -5.51
CA PRO A 214 -21.53 10.82 -4.67
C PRO A 214 -21.86 12.29 -4.98
N THR A 215 -21.96 13.07 -3.93
CA THR A 215 -22.14 14.52 -3.99
C THR A 215 -20.81 15.22 -4.31
N TYR A 216 -20.90 16.47 -4.77
CA TYR A 216 -19.71 17.29 -5.00
C TYR A 216 -18.89 17.53 -3.72
N VAL A 217 -19.53 17.48 -2.54
CA VAL A 217 -18.84 17.61 -1.24
C VAL A 217 -17.98 16.38 -0.94
N GLU A 218 -18.49 15.17 -1.19
CA GLU A 218 -17.72 13.93 -1.02
C GLU A 218 -16.52 13.90 -1.99
N ALA A 219 -16.73 14.29 -3.25
CA ALA A 219 -15.65 14.39 -4.22
C ALA A 219 -14.62 15.47 -3.84
N GLY A 220 -15.08 16.64 -3.39
CA GLY A 220 -14.21 17.72 -2.90
C GLY A 220 -13.39 17.30 -1.68
N THR A 221 -13.97 16.51 -0.78
CA THR A 221 -13.27 15.96 0.40
C THR A 221 -12.18 14.97 -0.03
N LEU A 222 -12.45 14.10 -1.00
CA LEU A 222 -11.45 13.18 -1.56
C LEU A 222 -10.29 13.96 -2.19
N ILE A 223 -10.57 14.96 -3.04
CA ILE A 223 -9.55 15.80 -3.65
C ILE A 223 -8.77 16.59 -2.58
N GLY A 224 -9.47 17.13 -1.58
CA GLY A 224 -8.88 17.85 -0.45
C GLY A 224 -7.92 16.96 0.35
N SER A 225 -8.24 15.67 0.53
CA SER A 225 -7.34 14.72 1.20
C SER A 225 -6.02 14.52 0.45
N PHE A 226 -6.04 14.45 -0.89
CA PHE A 226 -4.83 14.44 -1.70
C PHE A 226 -4.06 15.76 -1.58
N GLY A 227 -4.77 16.90 -1.58
CA GLY A 227 -4.17 18.22 -1.38
C GLY A 227 -3.41 18.33 -0.05
N LEU A 228 -4.03 17.90 1.05
CA LEU A 228 -3.41 17.86 2.36
C LEU A 228 -2.20 16.91 2.38
N PHE A 229 -2.36 15.69 1.85
CA PHE A 229 -1.28 14.71 1.76
C PHE A 229 -0.06 15.25 1.01
N PHE A 230 -0.25 15.77 -0.22
CA PHE A 230 0.84 16.30 -1.02
C PHE A 230 1.46 17.55 -0.38
N THR A 231 0.67 18.39 0.28
CA THR A 231 1.21 19.55 1.01
C THR A 231 2.16 19.12 2.12
N CYS A 232 1.73 18.18 2.98
CA CYS A 232 2.56 17.63 4.05
C CYS A 232 3.78 16.88 3.51
N PHE A 233 3.60 16.07 2.46
CA PHE A 233 4.67 15.30 1.84
C PHE A 233 5.73 16.20 1.17
N LEU A 234 5.32 17.25 0.45
CA LEU A 234 6.25 18.19 -0.17
C LEU A 234 6.97 19.03 0.90
N LEU A 235 6.30 19.39 1.98
CA LEU A 235 6.94 20.04 3.13
C LEU A 235 8.01 19.13 3.75
N PHE A 236 7.69 17.84 3.94
CA PHE A 236 8.66 16.83 4.38
C PHE A 236 9.86 16.76 3.43
N CYS A 237 9.63 16.64 2.12
CA CYS A 237 10.70 16.61 1.10
C CYS A 237 11.59 17.86 1.12
N ARG A 238 11.02 19.02 1.49
CA ARG A 238 11.72 20.31 1.48
C ARG A 238 12.53 20.58 2.74
N VAL A 239 12.05 20.11 3.89
CA VAL A 239 12.58 20.44 5.23
C VAL A 239 13.46 19.33 5.78
N LEU A 240 13.12 18.06 5.55
CA LEU A 240 13.80 16.90 6.12
C LEU A 240 14.57 16.09 5.05
N PRO A 241 15.62 15.34 5.45
CA PRO A 241 16.34 14.48 4.51
C PRO A 241 15.48 13.28 4.11
N MET A 242 15.20 13.16 2.80
CA MET A 242 14.38 12.08 2.23
C MET A 242 15.01 10.69 2.31
N ILE A 243 16.35 10.62 2.44
CA ILE A 243 17.11 9.38 2.52
C ILE A 243 17.72 9.29 3.90
N ALA A 244 17.60 8.14 4.57
CA ALA A 244 18.27 7.85 5.82
C ALA A 244 19.80 7.74 5.59
N VAL A 245 20.50 8.87 5.69
CA VAL A 245 21.94 8.99 5.38
C VAL A 245 22.80 8.10 6.29
N SER A 246 22.42 7.92 7.55
CA SER A 246 23.11 7.06 8.51
C SER A 246 23.14 5.61 8.04
N GLU A 247 21.97 5.06 7.70
CA GLU A 247 21.81 3.67 7.26
C GLU A 247 22.52 3.40 5.95
N VAL A 248 22.34 4.30 4.96
CA VAL A 248 23.00 4.16 3.67
C VAL A 248 24.52 4.13 3.82
N LYS A 249 25.10 4.99 4.68
CA LYS A 249 26.54 4.99 4.96
C LYS A 249 26.99 3.73 5.70
N GLY A 250 26.20 3.22 6.64
CA GLY A 250 26.48 1.97 7.35
C GLY A 250 26.58 0.78 6.39
N VAL A 251 25.60 0.62 5.50
CA VAL A 251 25.55 -0.48 4.53
C VAL A 251 26.61 -0.35 3.43
N LEU A 252 26.92 0.88 2.98
CA LEU A 252 27.99 1.13 2.00
C LEU A 252 29.36 0.65 2.50
N SER A 253 29.65 0.81 3.80
CA SER A 253 30.90 0.32 4.39
C SER A 253 30.98 -1.20 4.34
N TYR A 254 29.87 -1.90 4.59
CA TYR A 254 29.78 -3.35 4.51
C TYR A 254 29.97 -3.86 3.07
N ALA A 255 29.28 -3.24 2.10
CA ALA A 255 29.43 -3.58 0.68
C ALA A 255 30.88 -3.42 0.19
N ARG A 256 31.57 -2.34 0.60
CA ARG A 256 32.96 -2.09 0.22
C ARG A 256 33.94 -3.11 0.82
N ASN A 257 33.68 -3.61 2.03
CA ASN A 257 34.55 -4.59 2.67
C ASN A 257 34.41 -5.97 2.02
N ASN A 258 33.18 -6.40 1.71
CA ASN A 258 32.94 -7.65 0.96
C ASN A 258 33.56 -7.63 -0.45
N ASP A 259 33.55 -6.47 -1.14
CA ASP A 259 34.21 -6.33 -2.45
C ASP A 259 35.73 -6.41 -2.36
N LYS A 260 36.33 -6.01 -1.22
CA LYS A 260 37.77 -6.16 -0.99
C LYS A 260 38.14 -7.61 -0.69
N GLU A 261 37.35 -8.31 0.10
CA GLU A 261 37.57 -9.74 0.40
C GLU A 261 37.50 -10.58 -0.88
N ARG A 262 36.51 -10.35 -1.75
CA ARG A 262 36.43 -11.05 -3.05
C ARG A 262 37.64 -10.79 -3.96
N ARG A 263 38.17 -9.57 -3.97
CA ARG A 263 39.38 -9.23 -4.75
C ARG A 263 40.69 -9.79 -4.16
N HIS A 264 40.66 -10.28 -2.93
CA HIS A 264 41.79 -10.97 -2.30
C HIS A 264 41.69 -12.49 -2.44
N GLU A 265 40.52 -13.02 -2.78
CA GLU A 265 40.27 -14.44 -3.06
C GLU A 265 40.49 -14.83 -4.54
N ASP A 266 40.43 -13.86 -5.46
CA ASP A 266 40.78 -13.99 -6.90
C ASP A 266 42.27 -13.67 -7.16
#